data_AF-A6GEJ1-F1
#
_entry.id   AF-A6GEJ1-F1
#
_cell.length_a   1.000
_cell.length_b   1.000
_cell.length_c   1.000
_cell.angle_alpha   90.00
_cell.angle_beta   90.00
_cell.angle_gamma   90.00
#
_symmetry.space_group_name_H-M   'P 1'
#
loop_
_entity.id
_entity.type
_entity.pdbx_description
1 polymer ?
#
loop_
_entity_poly.entity_id
_entity_poly.type
_entity_poly.pdbx_seq_one_letter_code
_entity_poly.pdbx_strand_id
1 'polypeptide(L)'
;MRTLVGAALALALLGCVRAPGPSGWQRQPAAMAPIVIDSRSERLLAVEVAGQLLGSLALTLDKTPDGRWIRSERVRFQITRSGGGADAAFTIERESISKLDAEHRLTRMTAVEREADVEITWQLARDGDDFVRSYLGPGYDSPELERFAIPPDYRDTLAVEFELLAEWQRTGEAATRRFASFDLRQGRFEMSELTFLGEAEFRTEAGERIPAYRLRAVEEDGTVTETTVDHDFLPLSYETAGTYTAYLVDELPALGRGGARLSSKIPVTGSAPSASWELDARSIVATVDAPNEADAPPLWESGHYHEVEREGSRYALRLLATRPGPDFAAPDLPLTVPAEIERFLAPTPMSQSDAPAIAAWARSLADGETDALEVARRVVVGVHDRLDKRGGVRGSATATEVLDNGEGDCTEHAVLVVALMRALGIPARTVSGIILAPGGGDTGIAVYHAWAEIWLGRWIGVDATLGDTGTAPRYLQFGLDEPGEPSTNGKLVRAFGKIRIQLE
;
A
#
# COMPACT_ATOMS: atom_id res chain seq x y z
N MET A 1 1.50 7.71 11.37
CA MET A 1 0.02 7.63 11.14
C MET A 1 -0.38 7.54 9.67
N ARG A 2 -0.04 8.48 8.76
CA ARG A 2 -0.34 8.34 7.31
C ARG A 2 0.37 7.13 6.68
N THR A 3 -0.29 6.33 5.85
CA THR A 3 -1.46 5.53 6.29
C THR A 3 -0.97 4.49 7.31
N LEU A 4 -1.83 3.93 8.17
CA LEU A 4 -1.33 3.05 9.24
C LEU A 4 -0.81 1.71 8.67
N VAL A 5 0.50 1.70 8.47
CA VAL A 5 1.33 0.70 7.77
C VAL A 5 0.74 0.29 6.42
N GLY A 6 0.50 1.27 5.52
CA GLY A 6 -0.05 0.96 4.19
C GLY A 6 -1.45 0.35 4.26
N ALA A 7 -2.25 0.78 5.24
CA ALA A 7 -3.53 0.14 5.58
C ALA A 7 -3.36 -1.35 5.92
N ALA A 8 -2.39 -1.64 6.80
CA ALA A 8 -1.87 -2.98 7.10
C ALA A 8 -1.52 -3.79 5.82
N LEU A 9 -0.78 -3.16 4.90
CA LEU A 9 -0.47 -3.60 3.53
C LEU A 9 -1.66 -4.20 2.78
N ALA A 10 -2.73 -3.39 2.64
CA ALA A 10 -4.02 -3.80 2.06
C ALA A 10 -4.55 -5.16 2.59
N LEU A 11 -4.17 -5.51 3.83
CA LEU A 11 -4.50 -6.73 4.57
C LEU A 11 -4.02 -8.02 3.88
N ALA A 12 -2.82 -7.96 3.29
CA ALA A 12 -2.00 -9.08 2.80
C ALA A 12 -2.68 -10.01 1.78
N LEU A 13 -3.29 -9.39 0.76
CA LEU A 13 -3.25 -9.81 -0.65
C LEU A 13 -3.87 -11.19 -1.02
N LEU A 14 -4.47 -11.86 -0.03
CA LEU A 14 -5.81 -12.46 -0.12
C LEU A 14 -6.08 -13.62 -1.12
N GLY A 15 -5.04 -14.21 -1.69
CA GLY A 15 -5.09 -15.36 -2.61
C GLY A 15 -5.35 -16.76 -1.98
N CYS A 16 -5.09 -17.81 -2.78
CA CYS A 16 -5.59 -19.20 -2.62
C CYS A 16 -4.81 -20.12 -1.62
N VAL A 17 -5.12 -21.43 -1.67
CA VAL A 17 -4.65 -22.62 -0.89
C VAL A 17 -3.28 -23.17 -1.37
N ARG A 18 -2.42 -23.94 -0.66
CA ARG A 18 -2.39 -24.60 0.70
C ARG A 18 -0.97 -25.17 1.01
N ALA A 19 -0.40 -25.32 2.22
CA ALA A 19 -0.53 -24.59 3.49
C ALA A 19 0.77 -24.61 4.38
N PRO A 20 1.08 -25.57 5.30
CA PRO A 20 1.72 -25.14 6.57
C PRO A 20 3.09 -25.76 6.97
N GLY A 21 3.94 -24.92 7.57
CA GLY A 21 5.17 -25.25 8.33
C GLY A 21 5.43 -24.23 9.48
N PRO A 22 6.36 -24.48 10.43
CA PRO A 22 6.44 -23.73 11.71
C PRO A 22 7.52 -22.63 11.82
N SER A 23 7.46 -21.87 12.94
CA SER A 23 8.02 -20.53 13.17
C SER A 23 9.22 -20.42 14.15
N GLY A 24 9.93 -19.27 14.16
CA GLY A 24 10.76 -18.85 15.30
C GLY A 24 11.42 -17.47 15.21
N TRP A 25 11.97 -17.02 16.37
CA TRP A 25 12.86 -15.87 16.63
C TRP A 25 12.27 -14.49 17.03
N GLN A 26 12.98 -13.84 17.97
CA GLN A 26 12.80 -12.47 18.45
C GLN A 26 14.20 -11.85 18.70
N ARG A 27 14.39 -10.56 18.42
CA ARG A 27 15.45 -9.72 19.02
C ARG A 27 14.95 -8.29 19.22
N GLN A 28 15.47 -7.60 20.24
CA GLN A 28 15.21 -6.19 20.50
C GLN A 28 16.34 -5.31 19.93
N PRO A 29 16.06 -4.10 19.43
CA PRO A 29 17.08 -3.13 19.04
C PRO A 29 17.85 -2.56 20.25
N ALA A 30 19.04 -2.01 20.00
CA ALA A 30 19.99 -1.61 21.04
C ALA A 30 19.64 -0.27 21.73
N ALA A 31 20.08 -0.12 22.98
CA ALA A 31 19.80 1.06 23.80
C ALA A 31 20.52 2.33 23.30
N MET A 32 19.79 3.44 23.28
CA MET A 32 20.34 4.78 22.98
C MET A 32 20.90 5.46 24.23
N ALA A 33 21.81 6.42 24.02
CA ALA A 33 22.35 7.26 25.09
C ALA A 33 21.25 8.14 25.74
N PRO A 34 21.32 8.42 27.06
CA PRO A 34 20.27 9.12 27.78
C PRO A 34 20.12 10.58 27.31
N ILE A 35 18.89 10.94 26.99
CA ILE A 35 18.46 12.32 26.68
C ILE A 35 17.67 12.84 27.90
N VAL A 36 17.84 14.11 28.25
CA VAL A 36 17.05 14.75 29.31
C VAL A 36 15.68 15.10 28.75
N ILE A 37 14.64 14.52 29.35
CA ILE A 37 13.23 14.73 29.00
C ILE A 37 12.63 15.65 30.06
N ASP A 38 11.90 16.68 29.62
CA ASP A 38 11.13 17.60 30.47
C ASP A 38 9.75 17.00 30.80
N SER A 39 9.05 16.54 29.76
CA SER A 39 7.73 15.94 29.87
C SER A 39 7.56 14.79 28.86
N ARG A 40 6.84 13.73 29.28
CA ARG A 40 6.51 12.56 28.47
C ARG A 40 4.98 12.37 28.45
N SER A 41 4.42 12.26 27.26
CA SER A 41 3.02 11.90 27.01
C SER A 41 2.97 10.53 26.31
N GLU A 42 2.06 9.65 26.71
CA GLU A 42 1.86 8.32 26.10
C GLU A 42 0.40 8.12 25.69
N ARG A 43 0.16 7.45 24.56
CA ARG A 43 -1.16 7.07 24.06
C ARG A 43 -1.14 5.63 23.56
N LEU A 44 -2.15 4.87 23.96
CA LEU A 44 -2.40 3.50 23.55
C LEU A 44 -3.77 3.49 22.85
N LEU A 45 -3.82 3.02 21.61
CA LEU A 45 -5.06 2.93 20.83
C LEU A 45 -5.24 1.51 20.30
N ALA A 46 -6.48 1.01 20.40
CA ALA A 46 -6.92 -0.20 19.72
C ALA A 46 -7.34 0.16 18.28
N VAL A 47 -6.98 -0.68 17.30
CA VAL A 47 -7.22 -0.40 15.87
C VAL A 47 -8.13 -1.46 15.26
N GLU A 48 -9.31 -1.01 14.82
CA GLU A 48 -10.25 -1.79 14.04
C GLU A 48 -10.14 -1.48 12.55
N VAL A 49 -10.44 -2.48 11.73
CA VAL A 49 -10.72 -2.31 10.30
C VAL A 49 -12.05 -2.96 9.97
N ALA A 50 -12.96 -2.24 9.30
CA ALA A 50 -14.31 -2.69 8.98
C ALA A 50 -15.10 -3.23 10.20
N GLY A 51 -14.95 -2.58 11.37
CA GLY A 51 -15.58 -3.00 12.63
C GLY A 51 -15.00 -4.30 13.21
N GLN A 52 -13.73 -4.58 12.92
CA GLN A 52 -13.03 -5.81 13.30
C GLN A 52 -11.66 -5.47 13.90
N LEU A 53 -11.49 -5.74 15.19
CA LEU A 53 -10.25 -5.48 15.93
C LEU A 53 -9.08 -6.32 15.40
N LEU A 54 -8.05 -5.63 14.89
CA LEU A 54 -6.96 -6.23 14.11
C LEU A 54 -5.56 -5.72 14.49
N GLY A 55 -5.47 -4.59 15.19
CA GLY A 55 -4.18 -4.00 15.52
C GLY A 55 -4.20 -3.08 16.74
N SER A 56 -3.05 -2.46 16.95
CA SER A 56 -2.79 -1.53 18.03
C SER A 56 -1.76 -0.48 17.61
N LEU A 57 -1.90 0.71 18.20
CA LEU A 57 -0.98 1.84 18.04
C LEU A 57 -0.53 2.28 19.44
N ALA A 58 0.77 2.16 19.71
CA ALA A 58 1.42 2.78 20.86
C ALA A 58 2.19 4.02 20.40
N LEU A 59 2.07 5.11 21.14
CA LEU A 59 2.63 6.41 20.82
C LEU A 59 3.25 7.02 22.08
N THR A 60 4.51 7.44 22.01
CA THR A 60 5.13 8.25 23.07
C THR A 60 5.71 9.53 22.49
N LEU A 61 5.42 10.65 23.12
CA LEU A 61 6.01 11.95 22.85
C LEU A 61 6.89 12.35 24.04
N ASP A 62 8.19 12.47 23.79
CA ASP A 62 9.17 12.98 24.74
C ASP A 62 9.59 14.39 24.33
N LYS A 63 9.31 15.39 25.18
CA LYS A 63 9.70 16.79 24.98
C LYS A 63 10.99 17.08 25.74
N THR A 64 11.95 17.77 25.12
CA THR A 64 13.21 18.17 25.77
C THR A 64 13.15 19.61 26.31
N PRO A 65 13.96 19.96 27.33
CA PRO A 65 13.99 21.32 27.89
C PRO A 65 14.40 22.44 26.90
N ASP A 66 14.93 22.10 25.73
CA ASP A 66 15.27 23.02 24.63
C ASP A 66 14.22 23.02 23.50
N GLY A 67 12.99 22.55 23.79
CA GLY A 67 11.82 22.68 22.92
C GLY A 67 11.71 21.61 21.82
N ARG A 68 12.67 20.70 21.69
CA ARG A 68 12.67 19.65 20.65
C ARG A 68 11.77 18.48 21.06
N TRP A 69 11.19 17.81 20.07
CA TRP A 69 10.24 16.71 20.27
C TRP A 69 10.80 15.41 19.72
N ILE A 70 10.62 14.32 20.46
CA ILE A 70 10.90 12.95 20.00
C ILE A 70 9.58 12.17 20.05
N ARG A 71 9.01 11.90 18.89
CA ARG A 71 7.78 11.11 18.72
C ARG A 71 8.16 9.69 18.32
N SER A 72 7.78 8.71 19.12
CA SER A 72 7.94 7.29 18.80
C SER A 72 6.56 6.66 18.54
N GLU A 73 6.39 5.99 17.41
CA GLU A 73 5.19 5.20 17.09
C GLU A 73 5.57 3.72 17.00
N ARG A 74 4.79 2.82 17.63
CA ARG A 74 4.76 1.39 17.30
C ARG A 74 3.35 1.04 16.85
N VAL A 75 3.20 0.72 15.57
CA VAL A 75 1.97 0.16 15.01
C VAL A 75 2.15 -1.35 14.87
N ARG A 76 1.18 -2.14 15.32
CA ARG A 76 1.19 -3.59 15.16
C ARG A 76 -0.17 -4.09 14.71
N PHE A 77 -0.20 -4.89 13.64
CA PHE A 77 -1.38 -5.61 13.18
C PHE A 77 -1.13 -7.12 13.29
N GLN A 78 -2.18 -7.88 13.59
CA GLN A 78 -2.14 -9.34 13.55
C GLN A 78 -3.40 -9.88 12.86
N ILE A 79 -3.23 -10.35 11.63
CA ILE A 79 -4.33 -10.69 10.73
C ILE A 79 -4.36 -12.20 10.53
N THR A 80 -5.56 -12.78 10.46
CA THR A 80 -5.75 -14.22 10.25
C THR A 80 -6.41 -14.48 8.90
N ARG A 81 -5.65 -14.98 7.92
CA ARG A 81 -6.12 -15.16 6.54
C ARG A 81 -6.90 -16.47 6.40
N SER A 82 -8.22 -16.36 6.24
CA SER A 82 -9.11 -17.48 5.96
C SER A 82 -9.25 -17.74 4.47
N GLY A 83 -9.09 -19.00 4.04
CA GLY A 83 -9.18 -19.42 2.63
C GLY A 83 -8.02 -20.29 2.14
N GLY A 84 -6.96 -20.42 2.94
CA GLY A 84 -5.71 -21.12 2.60
C GLY A 84 -5.53 -22.53 3.17
N GLY A 85 -6.48 -23.08 3.94
CA GLY A 85 -6.32 -24.33 4.67
C GLY A 85 -6.28 -24.12 6.18
N ALA A 86 -5.13 -24.34 6.82
CA ALA A 86 -4.96 -23.94 8.22
C ALA A 86 -4.80 -22.42 8.31
N ASP A 87 -5.49 -21.78 9.26
CA ASP A 87 -5.47 -20.33 9.48
C ASP A 87 -4.03 -19.81 9.67
N ALA A 88 -3.50 -19.14 8.64
CA ALA A 88 -2.22 -18.44 8.69
C ALA A 88 -2.41 -17.11 9.41
N ALA A 89 -1.65 -16.92 10.49
CA ALA A 89 -1.65 -15.69 11.29
C ALA A 89 -0.27 -15.03 11.15
N PHE A 90 -0.24 -13.86 10.54
CA PHE A 90 0.95 -13.05 10.33
C PHE A 90 0.86 -11.77 11.19
N THR A 91 2.02 -11.26 11.57
CA THR A 91 2.16 -9.98 12.27
C THR A 91 2.88 -9.02 11.36
N ILE A 92 2.31 -7.83 11.19
CA ILE A 92 2.96 -6.67 10.56
C ILE A 92 3.25 -5.71 11.71
N GLU A 93 4.51 -5.33 11.91
CA GLU A 93 4.91 -4.36 12.93
C GLU A 93 5.76 -3.25 12.32
N ARG A 94 5.41 -2.00 12.61
CA ARG A 94 6.21 -0.82 12.24
C ARG A 94 6.54 -0.03 13.50
N GLU A 95 7.83 0.01 13.82
CA GLU A 95 8.38 0.95 14.79
C GLU A 95 8.90 2.19 14.05
N SER A 96 8.73 3.38 14.60
CA SER A 96 9.39 4.58 14.08
C SER A 96 9.68 5.60 15.16
N ILE A 97 10.77 6.36 14.96
CA ILE A 97 11.20 7.44 15.84
C ILE A 97 11.44 8.67 14.95
N SER A 98 10.66 9.72 15.17
CA SER A 98 10.76 11.02 14.51
C SER A 98 11.28 12.06 15.49
N LYS A 99 12.31 12.81 15.07
CA LYS A 99 12.94 13.88 15.85
C LYS A 99 12.65 15.23 15.21
N LEU A 100 12.01 16.12 15.95
CA LEU A 100 11.64 17.44 15.47
C LEU A 100 12.44 18.53 16.20
N ASP A 101 12.72 19.64 15.53
CA ASP A 101 13.32 20.83 16.13
C ASP A 101 12.31 21.63 17.00
N ALA A 102 12.72 22.78 17.53
CA ALA A 102 11.88 23.62 18.39
C ALA A 102 10.74 24.31 17.61
N GLU A 103 10.85 24.35 16.29
CA GLU A 103 9.85 24.81 15.34
C GLU A 103 8.94 23.68 14.83
N HIS A 104 9.01 22.49 15.46
CA HIS A 104 8.25 21.27 15.15
C HIS A 104 8.50 20.69 13.75
N ARG A 105 9.70 20.90 13.18
CA ARG A 105 10.08 20.43 11.83
C ARG A 105 10.92 19.17 11.89
N LEU A 106 10.72 18.24 10.97
CA LEU A 106 11.39 16.94 10.97
C LEU A 106 12.88 17.09 10.62
N THR A 107 13.72 16.81 11.61
CA THR A 107 15.19 16.78 11.44
C THR A 107 15.67 15.40 11.01
N ARG A 108 15.08 14.34 11.58
CA ARG A 108 15.36 12.93 11.23
C ARG A 108 14.21 12.01 11.59
N MET A 109 13.92 11.05 10.73
CA MET A 109 13.09 9.88 11.01
C MET A 109 13.91 8.60 10.83
N THR A 110 13.66 7.61 11.68
CA THR A 110 13.99 6.21 11.41
C THR A 110 12.69 5.42 11.54
N ALA A 111 12.41 4.53 10.58
CA ALA A 111 11.32 3.57 10.66
C ALA A 111 11.85 2.17 10.37
N VAL A 112 11.39 1.18 11.14
CA VAL A 112 11.70 -0.23 10.93
C VAL A 112 10.38 -0.96 10.75
N GLU A 113 10.19 -1.56 9.58
CA GLU A 113 9.04 -2.36 9.20
C GLU A 113 9.42 -3.84 9.26
N ARG A 114 8.57 -4.66 9.86
CA ARG A 114 8.77 -6.10 10.05
C ARG A 114 7.55 -6.87 9.62
N GLU A 115 7.75 -7.88 8.79
CA GLU A 115 6.72 -8.83 8.41
C GLU A 115 7.32 -10.23 8.25
N ALA A 116 6.75 -11.23 8.92
CA ALA A 116 7.32 -12.58 9.04
C ALA A 116 8.80 -12.53 9.53
N ASP A 117 9.76 -12.90 8.69
CA ASP A 117 11.20 -12.83 8.92
C ASP A 117 11.90 -11.69 8.13
N VAL A 118 11.14 -10.88 7.40
CA VAL A 118 11.63 -9.68 6.69
C VAL A 118 11.73 -8.50 7.66
N GLU A 119 12.88 -7.81 7.67
CA GLU A 119 13.05 -6.50 8.31
C GLU A 119 13.54 -5.48 7.26
N ILE A 120 12.85 -4.34 7.18
CA ILE A 120 13.18 -3.20 6.33
C ILE A 120 13.41 -1.98 7.22
N THR A 121 14.55 -1.31 7.06
CA THR A 121 14.87 -0.05 7.74
C THR A 121 14.86 1.11 6.74
N TRP A 122 13.92 2.04 6.94
CA TRP A 122 13.91 3.34 6.30
C TRP A 122 14.53 4.39 7.21
N GLN A 123 15.25 5.36 6.63
CA GLN A 123 15.60 6.60 7.32
C GLN A 123 15.34 7.80 6.42
N LEU A 124 15.05 8.93 7.06
CA LEU A 124 14.97 10.23 6.43
C LEU A 124 15.79 11.22 7.27
N ALA A 125 16.64 12.02 6.65
CA ALA A 125 17.38 13.08 7.32
C ALA A 125 17.24 14.37 6.52
N ARG A 126 17.11 15.50 7.20
CA ARG A 126 17.08 16.82 6.55
C ARG A 126 18.51 17.35 6.40
N ASP A 127 18.88 17.75 5.18
CA ASP A 127 20.22 18.18 4.82
C ASP A 127 20.15 19.52 4.06
N GLY A 128 20.02 20.60 4.82
CA GLY A 128 19.70 21.92 4.28
C GLY A 128 18.29 21.96 3.67
N ASP A 129 18.24 22.20 2.36
CA ASP A 129 17.01 22.23 1.56
C ASP A 129 16.69 20.88 0.88
N ASP A 130 17.48 19.83 1.13
CA ASP A 130 17.19 18.45 0.72
C ASP A 130 16.59 17.62 1.88
N PHE A 131 15.80 16.61 1.53
CA PHE A 131 15.73 15.37 2.30
C PHE A 131 16.65 14.31 1.69
N VAL A 132 17.41 13.62 2.54
CA VAL A 132 18.16 12.41 2.22
C VAL A 132 17.38 11.21 2.75
N ARG A 133 16.88 10.35 1.86
CA ARG A 133 16.29 9.05 2.22
C ARG A 133 17.39 7.99 2.24
N SER A 134 17.24 6.98 3.10
CA SER A 134 17.96 5.71 2.96
C SER A 134 17.05 4.50 3.12
N TYR A 135 17.29 3.47 2.32
CA TYR A 135 16.65 2.15 2.42
C TYR A 135 17.69 1.07 2.75
N LEU A 136 17.35 0.13 3.63
CA LEU A 136 18.09 -1.11 3.86
C LEU A 136 17.11 -2.26 4.11
N GLY A 137 17.26 -3.37 3.40
CA GLY A 137 16.40 -4.55 3.50
C GLY A 137 16.99 -5.75 2.73
N PRO A 138 16.20 -6.81 2.46
CA PRO A 138 16.68 -8.00 1.76
C PRO A 138 17.34 -7.70 0.41
N GLY A 139 18.49 -8.33 0.16
CA GLY A 139 19.28 -8.17 -1.07
C GLY A 139 20.29 -7.01 -1.06
N TYR A 140 20.32 -6.15 -0.04
CA TYR A 140 21.19 -4.97 0.03
C TYR A 140 22.29 -5.08 1.10
N ASP A 141 23.57 -5.12 0.68
CA ASP A 141 24.74 -5.15 1.58
C ASP A 141 25.00 -3.80 2.30
N SER A 142 24.50 -2.70 1.76
CA SER A 142 24.65 -1.35 2.34
C SER A 142 23.46 -0.47 1.94
N PRO A 143 23.12 0.57 2.73
CA PRO A 143 21.91 1.34 2.49
C PRO A 143 22.00 2.17 1.20
N GLU A 144 20.99 2.05 0.36
CA GLU A 144 20.80 2.91 -0.82
C GLU A 144 20.45 4.34 -0.36
N LEU A 145 20.89 5.37 -1.09
CA LEU A 145 20.76 6.77 -0.71
C LEU A 145 20.17 7.61 -1.84
N GLU A 146 19.09 8.32 -1.55
CA GLU A 146 18.36 9.18 -2.48
C GLU A 146 18.23 10.60 -1.94
N ARG A 147 18.16 11.60 -2.83
CA ARG A 147 18.00 13.02 -2.48
C ARG A 147 16.77 13.62 -3.13
N PHE A 148 16.01 14.36 -2.32
CA PHE A 148 14.76 15.00 -2.71
C PHE A 148 14.78 16.46 -2.29
N ALA A 149 14.89 17.37 -3.26
CA ALA A 149 14.82 18.80 -3.01
C ALA A 149 13.45 19.18 -2.43
N ILE A 150 13.43 19.87 -1.29
CA ILE A 150 12.21 20.20 -0.55
C ILE A 150 11.47 21.34 -1.26
N PRO A 151 10.21 21.16 -1.71
CA PRO A 151 9.49 22.18 -2.44
C PRO A 151 9.02 23.32 -1.51
N PRO A 152 8.79 24.55 -2.02
CA PRO A 152 8.49 25.73 -1.19
C PRO A 152 7.19 25.64 -0.35
N ASP A 153 6.26 24.78 -0.78
CA ASP A 153 4.99 24.47 -0.13
C ASP A 153 5.07 23.26 0.80
N TYR A 154 6.25 22.64 0.98
CA TYR A 154 6.44 21.59 1.98
C TYR A 154 6.23 22.10 3.40
N ARG A 155 5.42 21.39 4.19
CA ARG A 155 5.30 21.63 5.63
C ARG A 155 5.24 20.30 6.39
N ASP A 156 5.85 20.30 7.57
CA ASP A 156 5.70 19.26 8.57
C ASP A 156 4.27 19.31 9.14
N THR A 157 3.55 18.19 9.18
CA THR A 157 2.13 18.16 9.59
C THR A 157 1.90 18.80 10.96
N LEU A 158 2.80 18.57 11.93
CA LEU A 158 2.70 19.15 13.28
C LEU A 158 2.87 20.67 13.28
N ALA A 159 3.71 21.23 12.40
CA ALA A 159 3.81 22.67 12.25
C ALA A 159 2.51 23.26 11.67
N VAL A 160 1.88 22.58 10.71
CA VAL A 160 0.57 22.98 10.14
C VAL A 160 -0.55 22.89 11.18
N GLU A 161 -0.52 21.86 12.04
CA GLU A 161 -1.44 21.70 13.17
C GLU A 161 -1.38 22.88 14.14
N PHE A 162 -0.17 23.34 14.50
CA PHE A 162 0.01 24.56 15.31
C PHE A 162 -0.33 25.86 14.57
N GLU A 163 0.01 26.00 13.27
CA GLU A 163 -0.39 27.17 12.45
C GLU A 163 -1.92 27.32 12.40
N LEU A 164 -2.64 26.21 12.22
CA LEU A 164 -4.10 26.17 12.17
C LEU A 164 -4.75 26.45 13.52
N LEU A 165 -4.20 25.92 14.61
CA LEU A 165 -4.67 26.22 15.97
C LEU A 165 -4.52 27.72 16.28
N ALA A 166 -3.38 28.32 15.93
CA ALA A 166 -3.14 29.75 16.15
C ALA A 166 -4.08 30.64 15.30
N GLU A 167 -4.47 30.19 14.10
CA GLU A 167 -5.51 30.84 13.31
C GLU A 167 -6.90 30.67 13.96
N TRP A 168 -7.29 29.46 14.35
CA TRP A 168 -8.59 29.20 14.98
C TRP A 168 -8.76 29.99 16.29
N GLN A 169 -7.72 30.07 17.13
CA GLN A 169 -7.72 30.90 18.35
C GLN A 169 -7.88 32.40 18.06
N ARG A 170 -7.53 32.86 16.85
CA ARG A 170 -7.64 34.26 16.39
C ARG A 170 -9.00 34.57 15.74
N THR A 171 -9.66 33.59 15.13
CA THR A 171 -10.91 33.77 14.36
C THR A 171 -12.15 33.21 15.05
N GLY A 172 -12.04 32.10 15.77
CA GLY A 172 -13.15 31.24 16.17
C GLY A 172 -13.71 30.37 15.02
N GLU A 173 -13.14 30.46 13.83
CA GLU A 173 -13.64 29.83 12.59
C GLU A 173 -12.71 28.69 12.15
N ALA A 174 -13.29 27.60 11.64
CA ALA A 174 -12.55 26.46 11.10
C ALA A 174 -11.68 26.89 9.90
N ALA A 175 -10.44 26.39 9.86
CA ALA A 175 -9.43 26.83 8.91
C ALA A 175 -8.75 25.64 8.21
N THR A 176 -8.34 25.83 6.96
CA THR A 176 -7.69 24.81 6.13
C THR A 176 -6.32 25.28 5.65
N ARG A 177 -5.38 24.34 5.49
CA ARG A 177 -4.10 24.51 4.80
C ARG A 177 -3.89 23.38 3.81
N ARG A 178 -3.41 23.73 2.62
CA ARG A 178 -2.87 22.81 1.62
C ARG A 178 -1.35 22.93 1.60
N PHE A 179 -0.65 21.81 1.65
CA PHE A 179 0.81 21.75 1.75
C PHE A 179 1.34 20.44 1.15
N ALA A 180 2.60 20.44 0.72
CA ALA A 180 3.28 19.22 0.36
C ALA A 180 3.79 18.51 1.63
N SER A 181 3.65 17.19 1.68
CA SER A 181 4.25 16.34 2.72
C SER A 181 5.08 15.22 2.06
N PHE A 182 6.00 14.58 2.77
CA PHE A 182 6.90 13.58 2.17
C PHE A 182 6.48 12.16 2.54
N ASP A 183 6.14 11.33 1.55
CA ASP A 183 5.93 9.90 1.78
C ASP A 183 7.26 9.15 1.75
N LEU A 184 7.59 8.53 2.89
CA LEU A 184 8.85 7.83 3.10
C LEU A 184 9.01 6.56 2.25
N ARG A 185 7.91 5.91 1.86
CA ARG A 185 7.89 4.64 1.12
C ARG A 185 7.95 4.89 -0.38
N GLN A 186 7.14 5.82 -0.89
CA GLN A 186 7.14 6.20 -2.31
C GLN A 186 8.33 7.07 -2.71
N GLY A 187 8.94 7.79 -1.77
CA GLY A 187 10.09 8.65 -2.05
C GLY A 187 9.69 9.88 -2.86
N ARG A 188 8.55 10.48 -2.53
CA ARG A 188 8.05 11.68 -3.20
C ARG A 188 7.34 12.61 -2.23
N PHE A 189 7.14 13.83 -2.68
CA PHE A 189 6.18 14.72 -2.06
C PHE A 189 4.77 14.40 -2.57
N GLU A 190 3.80 14.40 -1.66
CA GLU A 190 2.38 14.23 -1.93
C GLU A 190 1.61 15.43 -1.34
N MET A 191 0.59 15.89 -2.07
CA MET A 191 -0.21 17.04 -1.65
C MET A 191 -1.27 16.64 -0.63
N SER A 192 -1.26 17.34 0.51
CA SER A 192 -2.21 17.16 1.59
C SER A 192 -3.03 18.43 1.83
N GLU A 193 -4.27 18.25 2.27
CA GLU A 193 -5.09 19.30 2.87
C GLU A 193 -5.42 18.92 4.32
N LEU A 194 -5.18 19.83 5.26
CA LEU A 194 -5.53 19.66 6.67
C LEU A 194 -6.47 20.79 7.09
N THR A 195 -7.58 20.43 7.73
CA THR A 195 -8.58 21.35 8.26
C THR A 195 -8.68 21.19 9.77
N PHE A 196 -8.55 22.29 10.50
CA PHE A 196 -8.83 22.35 11.94
C PHE A 196 -10.29 22.74 12.12
N LEU A 197 -11.09 21.86 12.71
CA LEU A 197 -12.54 21.98 12.81
C LEU A 197 -12.99 22.73 14.09
N GLY A 198 -12.15 22.79 15.12
CA GLY A 198 -12.42 23.45 16.38
C GLY A 198 -12.13 22.58 17.61
N GLU A 199 -12.41 23.14 18.78
CA GLU A 199 -12.42 22.41 20.06
C GLU A 199 -13.49 21.31 20.11
N ALA A 200 -13.19 20.29 20.91
CA ALA A 200 -14.04 19.16 21.20
C ALA A 200 -13.76 18.64 22.62
N GLU A 201 -14.59 17.70 23.07
CA GLU A 201 -14.36 16.91 24.27
C GLU A 201 -14.34 15.44 23.87
N PHE A 202 -13.22 14.76 24.10
CA PHE A 202 -13.16 13.32 24.02
C PHE A 202 -13.60 12.72 25.35
N ARG A 203 -14.31 11.58 25.32
CA ARG A 203 -14.68 10.83 26.52
C ARG A 203 -14.11 9.42 26.47
N THR A 204 -13.37 9.05 27.51
CA THR A 204 -12.81 7.70 27.64
C THR A 204 -13.91 6.68 27.99
N GLU A 205 -13.62 5.38 27.86
CA GLU A 205 -14.55 4.32 28.28
C GLU A 205 -14.85 4.39 29.79
N ALA A 206 -13.85 4.78 30.60
CA ALA A 206 -14.00 5.07 32.03
C ALA A 206 -14.82 6.34 32.34
N GLY A 207 -15.21 7.12 31.33
CA GLY A 207 -16.04 8.32 31.46
C GLY A 207 -15.27 9.63 31.76
N GLU A 208 -13.93 9.60 31.74
CA GLU A 208 -13.11 10.81 31.86
C GLU A 208 -13.30 11.73 30.66
N ARG A 209 -13.22 13.05 30.88
CA ARG A 209 -13.43 14.10 29.88
C ARG A 209 -12.08 14.74 29.54
N ILE A 210 -11.58 14.48 28.34
CA ILE A 210 -10.30 15.00 27.85
C ILE A 210 -10.59 16.17 26.89
N PRO A 211 -10.14 17.41 27.20
CA PRO A 211 -10.15 18.53 26.27
C PRO A 211 -9.36 18.19 25.00
N ALA A 212 -9.96 18.48 23.84
CA ALA A 212 -9.49 17.95 22.56
C ALA A 212 -9.71 18.93 21.41
N TYR A 213 -9.08 18.65 20.27
CA TYR A 213 -9.34 19.29 18.98
C TYR A 213 -9.81 18.26 17.95
N ARG A 214 -10.66 18.68 17.00
CA ARG A 214 -10.97 17.87 15.81
C ARG A 214 -10.26 18.40 14.57
N LEU A 215 -9.68 17.47 13.84
CA LEU A 215 -8.97 17.68 12.58
C LEU A 215 -9.62 16.83 11.48
N ARG A 216 -9.57 17.32 10.24
CA ARG A 216 -9.91 16.55 9.03
C ARG A 216 -8.80 16.71 8.00
N ALA A 217 -8.12 15.61 7.67
CA ALA A 217 -7.12 15.52 6.62
C ALA A 217 -7.73 14.94 5.34
N VAL A 218 -7.21 15.37 4.18
CA VAL A 218 -7.44 14.80 2.86
C VAL A 218 -6.08 14.66 2.17
N GLU A 219 -5.77 13.47 1.66
CA GLU A 219 -4.50 13.19 0.98
C GLU A 219 -4.66 13.15 -0.55
N GLU A 220 -3.55 13.12 -1.30
CA GLU A 220 -3.54 13.18 -2.78
C GLU A 220 -4.33 12.03 -3.44
N ASP A 221 -4.37 10.86 -2.81
CA ASP A 221 -5.16 9.68 -3.24
C ASP A 221 -6.68 9.80 -2.92
N GLY A 222 -7.10 10.91 -2.31
CA GLY A 222 -8.48 11.17 -1.90
C GLY A 222 -8.87 10.56 -0.56
N THR A 223 -7.95 9.96 0.19
CA THR A 223 -8.21 9.43 1.53
C THR A 223 -8.56 10.55 2.49
N VAL A 224 -9.78 10.51 3.05
CA VAL A 224 -10.22 11.40 4.13
C VAL A 224 -9.97 10.72 5.48
N THR A 225 -9.36 11.44 6.42
CA THR A 225 -9.23 11.02 7.82
C THR A 225 -9.75 12.11 8.75
N GLU A 226 -10.68 11.79 9.65
CA GLU A 226 -11.04 12.64 10.78
C GLU A 226 -10.32 12.16 12.04
N THR A 227 -9.69 13.07 12.77
CA THR A 227 -8.90 12.77 13.97
C THR A 227 -9.39 13.63 15.14
N THR A 228 -9.57 13.02 16.31
CA THR A 228 -9.68 13.76 17.58
C THR A 228 -8.35 13.65 18.31
N VAL A 229 -7.73 14.79 18.63
CA VAL A 229 -6.41 14.87 19.26
C VAL A 229 -6.48 15.62 20.59
N ASP A 230 -5.48 15.47 21.44
CA ASP A 230 -5.26 16.35 22.59
C ASP A 230 -4.54 17.66 22.21
N HIS A 231 -4.21 18.47 23.22
CA HIS A 231 -3.46 19.73 23.06
C HIS A 231 -1.99 19.55 22.61
N ASP A 232 -1.46 18.31 22.63
CA ASP A 232 -0.13 17.95 22.14
C ASP A 232 -0.17 17.34 20.71
N PHE A 233 -1.35 17.37 20.07
CA PHE A 233 -1.63 16.73 18.78
C PHE A 233 -1.39 15.21 18.76
N LEU A 234 -1.53 14.57 19.92
CA LEU A 234 -1.57 13.11 20.04
C LEU A 234 -3.01 12.60 19.84
N PRO A 235 -3.22 11.54 19.05
CA PRO A 235 -4.54 11.00 18.76
C PRO A 235 -5.21 10.41 20.01
N LEU A 236 -6.48 10.74 20.19
CA LEU A 236 -7.44 10.12 21.11
C LEU A 236 -8.40 9.21 20.34
N SER A 237 -8.74 9.59 19.10
CA SER A 237 -9.31 8.71 18.09
C SER A 237 -8.98 9.16 16.68
N TYR A 238 -9.08 8.24 15.72
CA TYR A 238 -9.12 8.58 14.30
C TYR A 238 -10.09 7.66 13.55
N GLU A 239 -10.66 8.17 12.47
CA GLU A 239 -11.46 7.42 11.50
C GLU A 239 -10.98 7.76 10.09
N THR A 240 -10.59 6.76 9.30
CA THR A 240 -10.14 6.91 7.92
C THR A 240 -11.16 6.26 6.98
N ALA A 241 -11.83 7.12 6.19
CA ALA A 241 -12.79 6.79 5.14
C ALA A 241 -13.93 5.83 5.53
N GLY A 242 -14.31 5.74 6.81
CA GLY A 242 -15.25 4.75 7.33
C GLY A 242 -14.77 3.30 7.24
N THR A 243 -13.46 3.07 7.09
CA THR A 243 -12.85 1.73 6.98
C THR A 243 -11.95 1.42 8.17
N TYR A 244 -11.08 2.35 8.57
CA TYR A 244 -10.15 2.17 9.69
C TYR A 244 -10.57 3.07 10.83
N THR A 245 -10.69 2.52 12.03
CA THR A 245 -11.01 3.30 13.24
C THR A 245 -10.00 2.94 14.31
N ALA A 246 -9.56 3.93 15.09
CA ALA A 246 -8.91 3.65 16.35
C ALA A 246 -9.38 4.60 17.45
N TYR A 247 -9.29 4.11 18.67
CA TYR A 247 -9.77 4.78 19.87
C TYR A 247 -8.83 4.49 21.04
N LEU A 248 -8.71 5.47 21.94
CA LEU A 248 -7.94 5.38 23.16
C LEU A 248 -8.38 4.19 24.02
N VAL A 249 -7.40 3.44 24.55
CA VAL A 249 -7.59 2.34 25.50
C VAL A 249 -6.57 2.43 26.63
N ASP A 250 -6.93 1.98 27.82
CA ASP A 250 -6.03 2.01 28.99
C ASP A 250 -4.92 0.95 28.91
N GLU A 251 -5.20 -0.19 28.27
CA GLU A 251 -4.25 -1.27 27.99
C GLU A 251 -4.37 -1.72 26.52
N LEU A 252 -3.27 -2.12 25.89
CA LEU A 252 -3.30 -2.60 24.49
C LEU A 252 -4.01 -3.96 24.39
N PRO A 253 -4.89 -4.15 23.39
CA PRO A 253 -5.66 -5.37 23.24
C PRO A 253 -4.80 -6.59 22.91
N ALA A 254 -5.18 -7.75 23.45
CA ALA A 254 -4.55 -9.03 23.17
C ALA A 254 -4.88 -9.53 21.75
N LEU A 255 -4.06 -9.15 20.77
CA LEU A 255 -4.16 -9.64 19.39
C LEU A 255 -3.90 -11.16 19.34
N GLY A 256 -4.91 -11.97 18.96
CA GLY A 256 -4.88 -13.43 19.21
C GLY A 256 -5.63 -14.31 18.19
N ARG A 257 -5.38 -15.63 18.25
CA ARG A 257 -6.05 -16.62 17.39
C ARG A 257 -7.56 -16.67 17.66
N GLY A 258 -8.36 -16.49 16.61
CA GLY A 258 -9.79 -16.24 16.69
C GLY A 258 -10.16 -14.78 16.37
N GLY A 259 -9.16 -13.90 16.18
CA GLY A 259 -9.36 -12.53 15.73
C GLY A 259 -10.07 -12.41 14.38
N ALA A 260 -10.51 -11.18 14.12
CA ALA A 260 -11.09 -10.66 12.89
C ALA A 260 -10.73 -11.43 11.60
N ARG A 261 -11.76 -11.98 10.95
CA ARG A 261 -11.67 -12.67 9.67
C ARG A 261 -12.19 -11.77 8.56
N LEU A 262 -11.27 -11.32 7.73
CA LEU A 262 -11.53 -10.52 6.53
C LEU A 262 -11.75 -11.45 5.32
N SER A 263 -12.77 -11.15 4.51
CA SER A 263 -13.05 -11.85 3.26
C SER A 263 -12.72 -10.94 2.08
N SER A 264 -11.88 -11.42 1.17
CA SER A 264 -11.58 -10.75 -0.10
C SER A 264 -12.68 -10.81 -1.13
N LYS A 265 -13.70 -11.65 -0.88
CA LYS A 265 -14.79 -11.91 -1.83
C LYS A 265 -15.79 -10.77 -1.79
N ILE A 266 -15.67 -9.85 -2.74
CA ILE A 266 -16.72 -8.92 -3.13
C ILE A 266 -17.81 -9.75 -3.84
N PRO A 267 -19.08 -9.72 -3.38
CA PRO A 267 -20.16 -10.42 -4.06
C PRO A 267 -20.41 -9.87 -5.46
N VAL A 268 -20.54 -10.76 -6.44
CA VAL A 268 -20.92 -10.42 -7.82
C VAL A 268 -22.29 -11.01 -8.12
N THR A 269 -23.24 -10.17 -8.53
CA THR A 269 -24.57 -10.60 -9.00
C THR A 269 -24.63 -10.69 -10.52
N GLY A 270 -25.53 -11.53 -11.04
CA GLY A 270 -25.60 -11.85 -12.47
C GLY A 270 -24.67 -12.99 -12.87
N SER A 271 -24.89 -13.54 -14.07
CA SER A 271 -24.16 -14.69 -14.61
C SER A 271 -23.14 -14.27 -15.67
N ALA A 272 -22.05 -15.03 -15.78
CA ALA A 272 -20.98 -14.79 -16.75
C ALA A 272 -20.81 -15.98 -17.70
N PRO A 273 -20.41 -15.77 -18.97
CA PRO A 273 -19.80 -16.82 -19.78
C PRO A 273 -18.55 -17.37 -19.09
N SER A 274 -18.45 -18.70 -19.00
CA SER A 274 -17.30 -19.41 -18.45
C SER A 274 -16.03 -19.17 -19.26
N ALA A 275 -16.17 -19.11 -20.58
CA ALA A 275 -15.11 -18.80 -21.56
C ALA A 275 -14.71 -17.31 -21.57
N SER A 276 -14.39 -16.77 -20.39
CA SER A 276 -13.95 -15.37 -20.21
C SER A 276 -12.70 -15.01 -21.03
N TRP A 277 -11.88 -16.01 -21.38
CA TRP A 277 -10.69 -15.87 -22.22
C TRP A 277 -11.00 -15.69 -23.72
N GLU A 278 -12.23 -15.87 -24.19
CA GLU A 278 -12.59 -15.71 -25.61
C GLU A 278 -12.99 -14.26 -25.92
N LEU A 279 -13.54 -13.56 -24.93
CA LEU A 279 -14.05 -12.20 -25.02
C LEU A 279 -12.93 -11.16 -25.17
N ASP A 280 -13.16 -10.15 -26.02
CA ASP A 280 -12.31 -8.94 -26.07
C ASP A 280 -12.78 -7.84 -25.09
N ALA A 281 -14.05 -7.87 -24.67
CA ALA A 281 -14.62 -6.95 -23.69
C ALA A 281 -15.77 -7.57 -22.86
N ARG A 282 -16.09 -6.96 -21.72
CA ARG A 282 -17.20 -7.35 -20.82
C ARG A 282 -17.71 -6.12 -20.05
N SER A 283 -19.03 -5.89 -20.04
CA SER A 283 -19.63 -4.83 -19.21
C SER A 283 -19.89 -5.30 -17.78
N ILE A 284 -19.69 -4.41 -16.82
CA ILE A 284 -20.09 -4.56 -15.41
C ILE A 284 -20.57 -3.22 -14.85
N VAL A 285 -21.28 -3.26 -13.72
CA VAL A 285 -21.56 -2.10 -12.88
C VAL A 285 -21.01 -2.34 -11.48
N ALA A 286 -20.21 -1.39 -10.99
CA ALA A 286 -19.77 -1.32 -9.61
C ALA A 286 -20.51 -0.18 -8.88
N THR A 287 -20.94 -0.41 -7.65
CA THR A 287 -21.54 0.61 -6.78
C THR A 287 -20.76 0.69 -5.48
N VAL A 288 -20.50 1.91 -4.99
CA VAL A 288 -19.67 2.17 -3.80
C VAL A 288 -20.51 2.77 -2.68
N ASP A 289 -20.80 1.99 -1.66
CA ASP A 289 -21.58 2.39 -0.47
C ASP A 289 -20.69 3.13 0.55
N ALA A 290 -20.13 4.29 0.18
CA ALA A 290 -19.24 5.08 1.03
C ALA A 290 -19.80 6.50 1.30
N PRO A 291 -19.74 7.00 2.55
CA PRO A 291 -20.01 8.41 2.84
C PRO A 291 -19.08 9.33 2.06
N ASN A 292 -19.63 10.44 1.54
CA ASN A 292 -18.89 11.52 0.85
C ASN A 292 -18.08 11.08 -0.40
N GLU A 293 -18.34 9.91 -0.98
CA GLU A 293 -17.70 9.44 -2.23
C GLU A 293 -17.90 10.41 -3.41
N ALA A 294 -18.97 11.20 -3.41
CA ALA A 294 -19.23 12.23 -4.42
C ALA A 294 -18.13 13.32 -4.43
N ASP A 295 -17.60 13.69 -3.26
CA ASP A 295 -16.60 14.76 -3.08
C ASP A 295 -15.16 14.25 -3.22
N ALA A 296 -14.97 12.93 -3.32
CA ALA A 296 -13.66 12.29 -3.36
C ALA A 296 -13.22 11.94 -4.80
N PRO A 297 -11.90 11.96 -5.12
CA PRO A 297 -11.34 11.52 -6.39
C PRO A 297 -11.87 10.15 -6.86
N PRO A 298 -12.07 9.92 -8.17
CA PRO A 298 -12.64 8.66 -8.65
C PRO A 298 -11.77 7.45 -8.31
N LEU A 299 -12.40 6.32 -7.94
CA LEU A 299 -11.70 5.06 -7.74
C LEU A 299 -11.13 4.52 -9.07
N TRP A 300 -11.94 4.59 -10.13
CA TRP A 300 -11.60 4.13 -11.47
C TRP A 300 -11.75 5.25 -12.50
N GLU A 301 -10.83 5.27 -13.46
CA GLU A 301 -10.77 6.19 -14.58
C GLU A 301 -10.51 5.37 -15.85
N SER A 302 -10.90 5.87 -17.03
CA SER A 302 -10.74 5.11 -18.27
C SER A 302 -9.26 4.84 -18.61
N GLY A 303 -8.91 3.57 -18.79
CA GLY A 303 -7.56 3.08 -19.07
C GLY A 303 -7.57 1.78 -19.90
N HIS A 304 -6.44 1.08 -20.00
CA HIS A 304 -6.31 -0.09 -20.90
C HIS A 304 -7.02 -1.36 -20.41
N TYR A 305 -7.43 -1.45 -19.14
CA TYR A 305 -8.33 -2.51 -18.64
C TYR A 305 -9.81 -2.18 -18.72
N HIS A 306 -10.20 -0.90 -18.79
CA HIS A 306 -11.59 -0.51 -18.66
C HIS A 306 -11.88 0.91 -19.18
N GLU A 307 -13.00 1.06 -19.87
CA GLU A 307 -13.67 2.36 -20.05
C GLU A 307 -14.68 2.56 -18.92
N VAL A 308 -14.81 3.79 -18.39
CA VAL A 308 -15.58 4.09 -17.17
C VAL A 308 -16.53 5.27 -17.38
N GLU A 309 -17.80 5.07 -17.03
CA GLU A 309 -18.80 6.14 -16.85
C GLU A 309 -19.20 6.20 -15.37
N ARG A 310 -19.14 7.38 -14.73
CA ARG A 310 -19.42 7.58 -13.29
C ARG A 310 -20.64 8.47 -13.08
N GLU A 311 -21.61 8.00 -12.32
CA GLU A 311 -22.76 8.77 -11.81
C GLU A 311 -22.79 8.68 -10.28
N GLY A 312 -22.22 9.69 -9.61
CA GLY A 312 -22.07 9.69 -8.15
C GLY A 312 -21.21 8.51 -7.67
N SER A 313 -21.81 7.57 -6.94
CA SER A 313 -21.17 6.34 -6.46
C SER A 313 -21.41 5.11 -7.36
N ARG A 314 -22.15 5.25 -8.46
CA ARG A 314 -22.29 4.21 -9.49
C ARG A 314 -21.20 4.41 -10.55
N TYR A 315 -20.52 3.32 -10.89
CA TYR A 315 -19.57 3.23 -11.99
C TYR A 315 -20.08 2.15 -12.95
N ALA A 316 -20.34 2.50 -14.21
CA ALA A 316 -20.49 1.53 -15.29
C ALA A 316 -19.13 1.36 -15.95
N LEU A 317 -18.66 0.12 -16.11
CA LEU A 317 -17.33 -0.18 -16.62
C LEU A 317 -17.39 -1.20 -17.76
N ARG A 318 -16.79 -0.87 -18.91
CA ARG A 318 -16.54 -1.85 -19.98
C ARG A 318 -15.12 -2.36 -19.85
N LEU A 319 -14.95 -3.51 -19.19
CA LEU A 319 -13.66 -4.19 -19.06
C LEU A 319 -13.16 -4.64 -20.45
N LEU A 320 -11.85 -4.60 -20.65
CA LEU A 320 -11.16 -4.83 -21.92
C LEU A 320 -10.08 -5.92 -21.77
N ALA A 321 -9.79 -6.64 -22.85
CA ALA A 321 -8.64 -7.53 -22.93
C ALA A 321 -7.36 -6.73 -23.24
N THR A 322 -6.28 -6.93 -22.47
CA THR A 322 -4.98 -6.30 -22.78
C THR A 322 -4.11 -7.14 -23.71
N ARG A 323 -4.53 -8.37 -24.03
CA ARG A 323 -3.82 -9.30 -24.91
C ARG A 323 -3.44 -8.67 -26.26
N PRO A 324 -2.27 -9.00 -26.83
CA PRO A 324 -1.99 -8.78 -28.24
C PRO A 324 -3.05 -9.41 -29.15
N GLY A 325 -3.46 -8.67 -30.19
CA GLY A 325 -4.22 -9.23 -31.31
C GLY A 325 -3.29 -9.90 -32.33
N PRO A 326 -3.83 -10.64 -33.33
CA PRO A 326 -3.01 -11.33 -34.32
C PRO A 326 -2.16 -10.39 -35.19
N ASP A 327 -2.57 -9.12 -35.33
CA ASP A 327 -1.85 -8.09 -36.09
C ASP A 327 -0.82 -7.30 -35.25
N PHE A 328 -0.61 -7.67 -33.97
CA PHE A 328 0.37 -7.00 -33.11
C PHE A 328 1.79 -7.51 -33.39
N ALA A 329 2.58 -6.72 -34.11
CA ALA A 329 4.02 -6.92 -34.20
C ALA A 329 4.70 -6.47 -32.90
N ALA A 330 5.35 -7.39 -32.20
CA ALA A 330 6.19 -7.07 -31.05
C ALA A 330 7.50 -6.40 -31.50
N PRO A 331 8.08 -5.50 -30.69
CA PRO A 331 9.44 -5.00 -30.91
C PRO A 331 10.49 -6.06 -30.54
N ASP A 332 11.63 -6.04 -31.23
CA ASP A 332 12.84 -6.79 -30.84
C ASP A 332 13.55 -6.13 -29.64
N LEU A 333 14.23 -6.95 -28.82
CA LEU A 333 15.17 -6.49 -27.81
C LEU A 333 16.54 -6.08 -28.42
N PRO A 334 17.21 -5.04 -27.90
CA PRO A 334 16.79 -4.16 -26.81
C PRO A 334 15.75 -3.12 -27.25
N LEU A 335 14.77 -2.85 -26.39
CA LEU A 335 13.68 -1.92 -26.69
C LEU A 335 14.17 -0.47 -26.81
N THR A 336 13.57 0.28 -27.74
CA THR A 336 13.58 1.75 -27.69
C THR A 336 12.48 2.19 -26.73
N VAL A 337 12.86 2.68 -25.56
CA VAL A 337 11.95 3.05 -24.47
C VAL A 337 11.76 4.58 -24.46
N PRO A 338 10.52 5.11 -24.39
CA PRO A 338 10.29 6.55 -24.20
C PRO A 338 10.79 7.02 -22.83
N ALA A 339 11.29 8.26 -22.73
CA ALA A 339 11.88 8.79 -21.49
C ALA A 339 10.91 8.80 -20.29
N GLU A 340 9.62 8.98 -20.55
CA GLU A 340 8.56 8.89 -19.54
C GLU A 340 8.31 7.45 -19.04
N ILE A 341 8.76 6.43 -19.77
CA ILE A 341 8.66 5.01 -19.43
C ILE A 341 9.98 4.46 -18.84
N GLU A 342 11.13 5.10 -19.09
CA GLU A 342 12.45 4.65 -18.61
C GLU A 342 12.49 4.38 -17.10
N ARG A 343 11.72 5.10 -16.28
CA ARG A 343 11.62 4.84 -14.82
C ARG A 343 11.22 3.41 -14.48
N PHE A 344 10.41 2.76 -15.33
CA PHE A 344 9.97 1.38 -15.14
C PHE A 344 11.00 0.32 -15.57
N LEU A 345 12.24 0.72 -15.84
CA LEU A 345 13.42 -0.18 -15.96
C LEU A 345 14.22 -0.27 -14.66
N ALA A 346 14.12 0.72 -13.77
CA ALA A 346 14.96 0.81 -12.58
C ALA A 346 14.67 -0.34 -11.58
N PRO A 347 15.69 -0.83 -10.84
CA PRO A 347 15.44 -1.71 -9.71
C PRO A 347 14.66 -0.96 -8.62
N THR A 348 13.95 -1.71 -7.76
CA THR A 348 13.27 -1.16 -6.59
C THR A 348 13.48 -2.08 -5.38
N PRO A 349 13.27 -1.58 -4.14
CA PRO A 349 13.27 -2.39 -2.91
C PRO A 349 12.53 -3.73 -2.98
N MET A 350 11.45 -3.83 -3.77
CA MET A 350 10.71 -5.07 -4.00
C MET A 350 11.19 -5.83 -5.26
N SER A 351 11.60 -5.13 -6.31
CA SER A 351 11.99 -5.69 -7.61
C SER A 351 13.46 -5.39 -7.93
N GLN A 352 14.39 -6.09 -7.28
CA GLN A 352 15.84 -5.95 -7.49
C GLN A 352 16.28 -6.54 -8.86
N SER A 353 15.97 -5.85 -9.95
CA SER A 353 16.28 -6.29 -11.33
C SER A 353 17.78 -6.33 -11.66
N ASP A 354 18.59 -5.60 -10.90
CA ASP A 354 20.04 -5.58 -10.95
C ASP A 354 20.71 -6.74 -10.19
N ALA A 355 19.96 -7.42 -9.31
CA ALA A 355 20.48 -8.52 -8.50
C ALA A 355 21.04 -9.65 -9.39
N PRO A 356 22.29 -10.13 -9.18
CA PRO A 356 22.94 -11.07 -10.08
C PRO A 356 22.17 -12.38 -10.35
N ALA A 357 21.42 -12.89 -9.36
CA ALA A 357 20.59 -14.09 -9.51
C ALA A 357 19.37 -13.85 -10.41
N ILE A 358 18.66 -12.74 -10.21
CA ILE A 358 17.52 -12.30 -11.04
C ILE A 358 17.98 -12.13 -12.49
N ALA A 359 19.05 -11.35 -12.70
CA ALA A 359 19.58 -11.09 -14.03
C ALA A 359 20.14 -12.35 -14.72
N ALA A 360 20.69 -13.31 -13.95
CA ALA A 360 21.14 -14.59 -14.51
C ALA A 360 19.97 -15.47 -14.95
N TRP A 361 18.91 -15.60 -14.13
CA TRP A 361 17.75 -16.42 -14.49
C TRP A 361 16.94 -15.78 -15.63
N ALA A 362 16.76 -14.46 -15.64
CA ALA A 362 16.09 -13.75 -16.73
C ALA A 362 16.73 -14.03 -18.09
N ARG A 363 18.07 -13.94 -18.18
CA ARG A 363 18.82 -14.31 -19.40
C ARG A 363 18.66 -15.79 -19.78
N SER A 364 18.56 -16.69 -18.80
CA SER A 364 18.29 -18.12 -19.03
C SER A 364 16.85 -18.42 -19.48
N LEU A 365 15.89 -17.53 -19.22
CA LEU A 365 14.50 -17.66 -19.69
C LEU A 365 14.34 -17.09 -21.11
N ALA A 366 15.10 -16.04 -21.46
CA ALA A 366 15.15 -15.52 -22.82
C ALA A 366 15.83 -16.50 -23.79
N ASP A 367 16.94 -17.14 -23.37
CA ASP A 367 17.73 -18.10 -24.18
C ASP A 367 18.13 -17.57 -25.58
N GLY A 368 18.53 -16.30 -25.62
CA GLY A 368 18.98 -15.61 -26.84
C GLY A 368 17.86 -15.14 -27.80
N GLU A 369 16.60 -15.28 -27.41
CA GLU A 369 15.45 -14.74 -28.14
C GLU A 369 15.45 -13.20 -28.17
N THR A 370 14.97 -12.62 -29.27
CA THR A 370 14.85 -11.17 -29.43
C THR A 370 13.41 -10.67 -29.50
N ASP A 371 12.44 -11.47 -29.96
CA ASP A 371 11.03 -11.06 -29.93
C ASP A 371 10.58 -10.83 -28.48
N ALA A 372 10.29 -9.59 -28.13
CA ALA A 372 10.03 -9.22 -26.74
C ALA A 372 8.71 -9.77 -26.19
N LEU A 373 7.77 -10.19 -27.04
CA LEU A 373 6.54 -10.86 -26.62
C LEU A 373 6.79 -12.35 -26.34
N GLU A 374 7.60 -13.03 -27.15
CA GLU A 374 8.03 -14.41 -26.88
C GLU A 374 8.95 -14.48 -25.66
N VAL A 375 9.88 -13.52 -25.48
CA VAL A 375 10.67 -13.39 -24.25
C VAL A 375 9.75 -13.19 -23.05
N ALA A 376 8.78 -12.28 -23.13
CA ALA A 376 7.80 -12.09 -22.06
C ALA A 376 6.98 -13.36 -21.78
N ARG A 377 6.57 -14.08 -22.81
CA ARG A 377 5.85 -15.36 -22.70
C ARG A 377 6.69 -16.41 -21.97
N ARG A 378 8.00 -16.51 -22.27
CA ARG A 378 8.93 -17.41 -21.58
C ARG A 378 9.15 -17.02 -20.12
N VAL A 379 9.25 -15.73 -19.81
CA VAL A 379 9.39 -15.26 -18.43
C VAL A 379 8.13 -15.57 -17.60
N VAL A 380 6.93 -15.28 -18.12
CA VAL A 380 5.66 -15.53 -17.41
C VAL A 380 5.44 -17.02 -17.16
N VAL A 381 5.65 -17.87 -18.18
CA VAL A 381 5.55 -19.35 -18.02
C VAL A 381 6.66 -19.87 -17.10
N GLY A 382 7.89 -19.35 -17.22
CA GLY A 382 9.01 -19.72 -16.36
C GLY A 382 8.78 -19.41 -14.87
N VAL A 383 8.10 -18.30 -14.55
CA VAL A 383 7.68 -17.98 -13.17
C VAL A 383 6.52 -18.89 -12.72
N HIS A 384 5.49 -19.04 -13.55
CA HIS A 384 4.33 -19.92 -13.27
C HIS A 384 4.76 -21.38 -12.94
N ASP A 385 5.73 -21.91 -13.70
CA ASP A 385 6.19 -23.29 -13.55
C ASP A 385 7.29 -23.45 -12.46
N ARG A 386 7.92 -22.35 -12.01
CA ARG A 386 8.98 -22.35 -10.97
C ARG A 386 8.45 -22.14 -9.56
N LEU A 387 7.35 -21.39 -9.40
CA LEU A 387 6.82 -20.99 -8.11
C LEU A 387 5.66 -21.90 -7.66
N ASP A 388 5.81 -22.48 -6.46
CA ASP A 388 4.70 -23.11 -5.77
C ASP A 388 3.74 -22.02 -5.27
N LYS A 389 2.52 -21.95 -5.84
CA LYS A 389 1.47 -21.02 -5.42
C LYS A 389 0.98 -21.34 -3.99
N ARG A 390 1.55 -20.66 -2.99
CA ARG A 390 1.35 -20.90 -1.56
C ARG A 390 1.00 -19.57 -0.86
N GLY A 391 -0.29 -19.37 -0.62
CA GLY A 391 -0.78 -18.19 0.10
C GLY A 391 -0.48 -18.24 1.59
N GLY A 392 0.04 -17.13 2.14
CA GLY A 392 0.24 -16.94 3.58
C GLY A 392 1.58 -17.44 4.14
N VAL A 393 2.62 -17.54 3.32
CA VAL A 393 4.01 -17.77 3.76
C VAL A 393 4.67 -16.46 4.21
N ARG A 394 4.59 -15.45 3.33
CA ARG A 394 4.91 -14.02 3.53
C ARG A 394 3.78 -13.21 2.86
N GLY A 395 3.68 -11.91 3.08
CA GLY A 395 2.80 -10.99 2.35
C GLY A 395 3.53 -9.84 1.64
N SER A 396 4.83 -9.67 1.90
CA SER A 396 5.73 -8.75 1.17
C SER A 396 7.15 -9.33 1.00
N ALA A 397 7.31 -10.42 0.24
CA ALA A 397 8.64 -10.92 -0.12
C ALA A 397 9.25 -10.14 -1.30
N THR A 398 10.55 -9.88 -1.29
CA THR A 398 11.25 -9.24 -2.43
C THR A 398 11.56 -10.26 -3.54
N ALA A 399 11.76 -9.79 -4.78
CA ALA A 399 11.99 -10.65 -5.93
C ALA A 399 13.14 -11.67 -5.73
N THR A 400 14.21 -11.26 -5.06
CA THR A 400 15.33 -12.16 -4.68
C THR A 400 14.89 -13.26 -3.71
N GLU A 401 14.10 -12.92 -2.69
CA GLU A 401 13.57 -13.91 -1.74
C GLU A 401 12.59 -14.89 -2.41
N VAL A 402 11.77 -14.41 -3.35
CA VAL A 402 10.83 -15.27 -4.10
C VAL A 402 11.60 -16.24 -5.00
N LEU A 403 12.67 -15.79 -5.66
CA LEU A 403 13.52 -16.65 -6.50
C LEU A 403 14.20 -17.77 -5.68
N ASP A 404 14.75 -17.42 -4.51
CA ASP A 404 15.44 -18.36 -3.63
C ASP A 404 14.47 -19.36 -2.99
N ASN A 405 13.36 -18.88 -2.40
CA ASN A 405 12.39 -19.75 -1.73
C ASN A 405 11.56 -20.58 -2.73
N GLY A 406 11.22 -20.02 -3.90
CA GLY A 406 10.42 -20.70 -4.92
C GLY A 406 8.94 -20.83 -4.57
N GLU A 407 8.40 -19.97 -3.72
CA GLU A 407 6.99 -19.99 -3.28
C GLU A 407 6.44 -18.57 -3.07
N GLY A 408 5.12 -18.42 -3.18
CA GLY A 408 4.40 -17.17 -2.92
C GLY A 408 2.97 -17.16 -3.49
N ASP A 409 2.27 -16.03 -3.44
CA ASP A 409 1.00 -15.84 -4.16
C ASP A 409 1.10 -14.78 -5.27
N CYS A 410 -0.03 -14.19 -5.67
CA CYS A 410 -0.12 -13.27 -6.80
C CYS A 410 0.85 -12.08 -6.70
N THR A 411 1.14 -11.65 -5.48
CA THR A 411 2.09 -10.57 -5.19
C THR A 411 3.51 -10.96 -5.59
N GLU A 412 3.98 -12.10 -5.07
CA GLU A 412 5.31 -12.62 -5.34
C GLU A 412 5.52 -12.99 -6.82
N HIS A 413 4.48 -13.52 -7.47
CA HIS A 413 4.51 -13.80 -8.92
C HIS A 413 4.62 -12.49 -9.73
N ALA A 414 3.87 -11.45 -9.38
CA ALA A 414 3.93 -10.15 -10.04
C ALA A 414 5.30 -9.47 -9.87
N VAL A 415 5.78 -9.39 -8.63
CA VAL A 415 7.07 -8.77 -8.27
C VAL A 415 8.24 -9.48 -8.94
N LEU A 416 8.26 -10.82 -8.96
CA LEU A 416 9.32 -11.57 -9.64
C LEU A 416 9.28 -11.40 -11.16
N VAL A 417 8.08 -11.38 -11.78
CA VAL A 417 7.95 -11.06 -13.22
C VAL A 417 8.50 -9.66 -13.51
N VAL A 418 8.14 -8.65 -12.73
CA VAL A 418 8.62 -7.27 -12.94
C VAL A 418 10.15 -7.19 -12.85
N ALA A 419 10.77 -7.81 -11.83
CA ALA A 419 12.22 -7.84 -11.68
C ALA A 419 12.93 -8.51 -12.88
N LEU A 420 12.41 -9.64 -13.37
CA LEU A 420 12.98 -10.37 -14.51
C LEU A 420 12.83 -9.62 -15.83
N MET A 421 11.68 -8.99 -16.08
CA MET A 421 11.42 -8.19 -17.29
C MET A 421 12.36 -6.97 -17.34
N ARG A 422 12.50 -6.25 -16.22
CA ARG A 422 13.44 -5.12 -16.09
C ARG A 422 14.89 -5.56 -16.31
N ALA A 423 15.28 -6.72 -15.79
CA ALA A 423 16.62 -7.30 -16.00
C ALA A 423 16.93 -7.68 -17.48
N LEU A 424 15.91 -7.71 -18.34
CA LEU A 424 16.01 -7.93 -19.79
C LEU A 424 15.83 -6.64 -20.61
N GLY A 425 15.68 -5.48 -19.97
CA GLY A 425 15.43 -4.21 -20.64
C GLY A 425 13.98 -4.01 -21.10
N ILE A 426 13.03 -4.79 -20.58
CA ILE A 426 11.59 -4.60 -20.79
C ILE A 426 11.05 -3.77 -19.62
N PRO A 427 10.55 -2.54 -19.84
CA PRO A 427 9.95 -1.76 -18.76
C PRO A 427 8.71 -2.49 -18.25
N ALA A 428 8.64 -2.67 -16.94
CA ALA A 428 7.58 -3.45 -16.30
C ALA A 428 7.15 -2.81 -14.98
N ARG A 429 5.92 -3.06 -14.54
CA ARG A 429 5.37 -2.52 -13.29
C ARG A 429 4.35 -3.44 -12.64
N THR A 430 4.26 -3.36 -11.32
CA THR A 430 3.26 -4.08 -10.51
C THR A 430 1.90 -3.40 -10.59
N VAL A 431 0.84 -4.21 -10.53
CA VAL A 431 -0.56 -3.77 -10.59
C VAL A 431 -1.35 -4.41 -9.47
N SER A 432 -2.10 -3.61 -8.72
CA SER A 432 -3.07 -4.05 -7.73
C SER A 432 -4.50 -3.81 -8.20
N GLY A 433 -5.41 -4.73 -7.86
CA GLY A 433 -6.82 -4.59 -8.17
C GLY A 433 -7.65 -5.81 -7.79
N ILE A 434 -8.68 -6.10 -8.58
CA ILE A 434 -9.53 -7.28 -8.40
C ILE A 434 -9.72 -8.04 -9.72
N ILE A 435 -9.94 -9.36 -9.63
CA ILE A 435 -10.36 -10.19 -10.76
C ILE A 435 -11.75 -10.77 -10.57
N LEU A 436 -12.51 -10.85 -11.66
CA LEU A 436 -13.78 -11.58 -11.74
C LEU A 436 -13.49 -13.08 -11.96
N ALA A 437 -13.75 -13.88 -10.94
CA ALA A 437 -13.61 -15.33 -10.97
C ALA A 437 -14.97 -16.04 -10.92
N PRO A 438 -15.11 -17.25 -11.49
CA PRO A 438 -16.30 -18.08 -11.31
C PRO A 438 -16.56 -18.37 -9.82
N GLY A 439 -17.80 -18.16 -9.37
CA GLY A 439 -18.25 -18.55 -8.05
C GLY A 439 -18.85 -19.96 -8.04
N GLY A 440 -19.69 -20.24 -7.04
CA GLY A 440 -20.45 -21.49 -6.96
C GLY A 440 -21.90 -21.28 -7.35
N GLY A 441 -22.33 -21.88 -8.46
CA GLY A 441 -23.66 -21.66 -9.04
C GLY A 441 -23.68 -20.47 -10.00
N ASP A 442 -24.83 -19.82 -10.14
CA ASP A 442 -25.07 -18.74 -11.11
C ASP A 442 -24.47 -17.37 -10.71
N THR A 443 -23.57 -17.33 -9.72
CA THR A 443 -22.94 -16.10 -9.21
C THR A 443 -21.42 -16.12 -9.41
N GLY A 444 -20.86 -14.95 -9.73
CA GLY A 444 -19.41 -14.74 -9.69
C GLY A 444 -18.89 -14.46 -8.28
N ILE A 445 -17.57 -14.40 -8.15
CA ILE A 445 -16.91 -13.67 -7.06
C ILE A 445 -15.89 -12.71 -7.66
N ALA A 446 -15.78 -11.52 -7.09
CA ALA A 446 -14.65 -10.65 -7.32
C ALA A 446 -13.69 -10.79 -6.14
N VAL A 447 -12.42 -11.00 -6.41
CA VAL A 447 -11.37 -11.18 -5.40
C VAL A 447 -10.21 -10.23 -5.66
N TYR A 448 -9.59 -9.74 -4.59
CA TYR A 448 -8.31 -9.04 -4.70
C TYR A 448 -7.28 -9.90 -5.42
N HIS A 449 -6.48 -9.26 -6.27
CA HIS A 449 -5.41 -9.90 -7.03
C HIS A 449 -4.32 -8.89 -7.42
N ALA A 450 -3.08 -9.35 -7.51
CA ALA A 450 -1.94 -8.59 -8.03
C ALA A 450 -1.40 -9.26 -9.30
N TRP A 451 -0.91 -8.46 -10.25
CA TRP A 451 -0.31 -8.94 -11.50
C TRP A 451 0.72 -7.93 -12.04
N ALA A 452 1.33 -8.22 -13.19
CA ALA A 452 2.34 -7.36 -13.79
C ALA A 452 1.86 -6.72 -15.10
N GLU A 453 2.39 -5.54 -15.41
CA GLU A 453 2.31 -4.89 -16.71
C GLU A 453 3.70 -4.83 -17.34
N ILE A 454 3.77 -5.01 -18.66
CA ILE A 454 4.99 -4.88 -19.46
C ILE A 454 4.78 -3.90 -20.61
N TRP A 455 5.82 -3.15 -20.99
CA TRP A 455 5.80 -2.20 -22.09
C TRP A 455 6.44 -2.77 -23.35
N LEU A 456 5.61 -3.11 -24.34
CA LEU A 456 6.03 -3.55 -25.68
C LEU A 456 5.61 -2.53 -26.75
N GLY A 457 5.87 -1.23 -26.50
CA GLY A 457 5.30 -0.11 -27.29
C GLY A 457 3.85 0.24 -26.90
N ARG A 458 3.22 -0.60 -26.07
CA ARG A 458 2.01 -0.35 -25.28
C ARG A 458 2.11 -1.15 -23.98
N TRP A 459 1.36 -0.77 -22.95
CA TRP A 459 1.19 -1.60 -21.77
C TRP A 459 0.35 -2.84 -22.09
N ILE A 460 0.81 -3.99 -21.60
CA ILE A 460 0.14 -5.30 -21.69
C ILE A 460 0.18 -5.90 -20.28
N GLY A 461 -0.99 -6.28 -19.74
CA GLY A 461 -1.07 -7.03 -18.49
C GLY A 461 -0.70 -8.51 -18.71
N VAL A 462 0.12 -9.06 -17.82
CA VAL A 462 0.51 -10.46 -17.74
C VAL A 462 0.41 -10.96 -16.30
N ASP A 463 0.10 -12.25 -16.11
CA ASP A 463 -0.19 -12.83 -14.80
C ASP A 463 0.33 -14.26 -14.68
N ALA A 464 1.56 -14.39 -14.17
CA ALA A 464 2.18 -15.69 -13.90
C ALA A 464 1.46 -16.49 -12.81
N THR A 465 0.53 -15.90 -12.05
CA THR A 465 -0.29 -16.63 -11.06
C THR A 465 -1.42 -17.46 -11.68
N LEU A 466 -1.73 -17.20 -12.97
CA LEU A 466 -2.76 -17.88 -13.77
C LEU A 466 -2.24 -18.37 -15.14
N GLY A 467 -1.02 -17.98 -15.53
CA GLY A 467 -0.43 -18.29 -16.82
C GLY A 467 -0.84 -17.36 -17.97
N ASP A 468 -1.55 -16.26 -17.70
CA ASP A 468 -2.00 -15.31 -18.73
C ASP A 468 -0.80 -14.51 -19.26
N THR A 469 -0.46 -14.66 -20.54
CA THR A 469 0.54 -13.83 -21.25
C THR A 469 -0.11 -12.65 -21.99
N GLY A 470 -1.25 -12.18 -21.46
CA GLY A 470 -2.09 -11.14 -22.02
C GLY A 470 -3.49 -11.22 -21.42
N THR A 471 -3.86 -10.30 -20.53
CA THR A 471 -5.11 -10.43 -19.75
C THR A 471 -6.40 -10.44 -20.59
N ALA A 472 -7.36 -11.23 -20.14
CA ALA A 472 -8.76 -11.26 -20.57
C ALA A 472 -9.60 -10.14 -19.90
N PRO A 473 -10.84 -9.81 -20.34
CA PRO A 473 -11.69 -8.78 -19.74
C PRO A 473 -12.34 -9.26 -18.43
N ARG A 474 -11.49 -9.59 -17.45
CA ARG A 474 -11.85 -10.00 -16.08
C ARG A 474 -11.09 -9.22 -15.00
N TYR A 475 -10.13 -8.37 -15.37
CA TYR A 475 -9.29 -7.61 -14.45
C TYR A 475 -9.83 -6.19 -14.28
N LEU A 476 -9.86 -5.70 -13.04
CA LEU A 476 -10.24 -4.34 -12.69
C LEU A 476 -9.13 -3.74 -11.80
N GLN A 477 -8.21 -3.03 -12.44
CA GLN A 477 -7.10 -2.30 -11.82
C GLN A 477 -7.62 -1.24 -10.83
N PHE A 478 -6.92 -1.09 -9.71
CA PHE A 478 -7.08 0.02 -8.77
C PHE A 478 -5.92 1.02 -8.89
N GLY A 479 -4.70 0.53 -9.09
CA GLY A 479 -3.53 1.36 -9.31
C GLY A 479 -2.25 0.57 -9.62
N LEU A 480 -1.12 1.22 -9.41
CA LEU A 480 0.24 0.75 -9.69
C LEU A 480 1.09 0.90 -8.43
N ASP A 481 1.79 -0.14 -8.01
CA ASP A 481 2.56 -0.13 -6.76
C ASP A 481 4.05 0.18 -7.01
N GLU A 482 4.31 1.29 -7.70
CA GLU A 482 5.64 1.71 -8.15
C GLU A 482 6.08 3.07 -7.57
N PRO A 483 7.38 3.27 -7.30
CA PRO A 483 7.90 4.55 -6.83
C PRO A 483 7.57 5.72 -7.76
N GLY A 484 7.19 6.86 -7.17
CA GLY A 484 6.80 8.07 -7.87
C GLY A 484 5.31 8.15 -8.27
N GLU A 485 4.59 7.03 -8.34
CA GLU A 485 3.14 7.05 -8.50
C GLU A 485 2.44 7.35 -7.15
N PRO A 486 1.22 7.94 -7.13
CA PRO A 486 0.43 8.06 -5.92
C PRO A 486 0.04 6.68 -5.35
N SER A 487 0.01 6.57 -4.02
CA SER A 487 -0.31 5.32 -3.32
C SER A 487 -1.68 4.71 -3.73
N THR A 488 -1.66 3.46 -4.21
CA THR A 488 -2.88 2.66 -4.53
C THR A 488 -3.78 2.46 -3.31
N ASN A 489 -3.18 2.51 -2.12
CA ASN A 489 -3.79 2.10 -0.87
C ASN A 489 -5.00 2.96 -0.51
N GLY A 490 -5.03 4.26 -0.83
CA GLY A 490 -6.21 5.10 -0.55
C GLY A 490 -7.46 4.68 -1.31
N LYS A 491 -7.32 4.32 -2.60
CA LYS A 491 -8.42 3.77 -3.40
C LYS A 491 -8.94 2.45 -2.81
N LEU A 492 -8.03 1.56 -2.43
CA LEU A 492 -8.38 0.28 -1.77
C LEU A 492 -9.05 0.51 -0.40
N VAL A 493 -8.51 1.42 0.43
CA VAL A 493 -9.06 1.80 1.75
C VAL A 493 -10.48 2.34 1.63
N ARG A 494 -10.73 3.25 0.67
CA ARG A 494 -12.07 3.83 0.44
C ARG A 494 -13.07 2.77 -0.03
N ALA A 495 -12.64 1.88 -0.92
CA ALA A 495 -13.43 0.80 -1.49
C ALA A 495 -13.75 -0.37 -0.54
N PHE A 496 -12.84 -0.67 0.41
CA PHE A 496 -12.89 -1.92 1.16
C PHE A 496 -14.20 -2.08 1.95
N GLY A 497 -14.83 -3.24 1.81
CA GLY A 497 -16.13 -3.57 2.43
C GLY A 497 -17.36 -2.86 1.83
N LYS A 498 -17.17 -1.93 0.86
CA LYS A 498 -18.22 -1.02 0.38
C LYS A 498 -18.57 -1.18 -1.10
N ILE A 499 -17.85 -2.01 -1.86
CA ILE A 499 -18.18 -2.30 -3.25
C ILE A 499 -19.25 -3.40 -3.34
N ARG A 500 -20.24 -3.19 -4.22
CA ARG A 500 -21.06 -4.26 -4.82
C ARG A 500 -20.84 -4.27 -6.33
N ILE A 501 -20.80 -5.46 -6.94
CA ILE A 501 -20.63 -5.61 -8.40
C ILE A 501 -21.81 -6.38 -8.98
N GLN A 502 -22.31 -5.89 -10.11
CA GLN A 502 -23.30 -6.55 -10.95
C GLN A 502 -22.72 -6.76 -12.36
N LEU A 503 -22.99 -7.91 -12.96
CA LEU A 503 -22.76 -8.18 -14.38
C LEU A 503 -23.99 -7.73 -15.19
N GLU A 504 -23.76 -7.22 -16.40
CA GLU A 504 -24.80 -6.83 -17.36
C GLU A 504 -24.75 -7.70 -18.63
#